data_AF-A0A5B7ED80-F1
#
_entry.id   AF-A0A5B7ED80-F1
#
_cell.length_a   1.000
_cell.length_b   1.000
_cell.length_c   1.000
_cell.angle_alpha   90.00
_cell.angle_beta   90.00
_cell.angle_gamma   90.00
#
_symmetry.space_group_name_H-M   'P 1'
#
loop_
_entity.id
_entity.type
_entity.pdbx_description
1 polymer ?
#
loop_
_entity_poly.entity_id
_entity_poly.type
_entity_poly.pdbx_seq_one_letter_code
_entity_poly.pdbx_strand_id
1 'polypeptide(L)'
;MQPDIRQESWIMMRSAVPHLIFSLLYVAGVTWWGPQYMSTRKPVSGLRPYMMAYNAFQVVFSAYMFIEGGLSGWFNTYSWLCQPCDYSNNLQAIRMMHIGFWYHFSKYIDFMDTTDVTWMRSTFEEDDLEEKMEQKDIEGEEDDL
;
A
#
# COMPACT_ATOMS: atom_id res chain seq x y z
N MET A 1 6.59 -26.90 7.84
CA MET A 1 5.22 -26.45 8.16
C MET A 1 4.32 -26.89 7.03
N GLN A 2 3.29 -27.70 7.27
CA GLN A 2 2.32 -28.04 6.23
C GLN A 2 1.37 -26.85 6.03
N PRO A 3 0.98 -26.53 4.79
CA PRO A 3 0.00 -25.47 4.50
C PRO A 3 -1.37 -25.86 5.08
N ASP A 4 -2.09 -24.88 5.62
CA ASP A 4 -3.44 -25.11 6.14
C ASP A 4 -4.41 -25.34 4.97
N ILE A 5 -5.01 -26.54 4.92
CA ILE A 5 -5.97 -26.96 3.89
C ILE A 5 -7.19 -26.02 3.79
N ARG A 6 -7.53 -25.31 4.87
CA ARG A 6 -8.66 -24.36 4.89
C ARG A 6 -8.39 -23.15 4.00
N GLN A 7 -7.12 -22.84 3.78
CA GLN A 7 -6.65 -21.67 3.04
C GLN A 7 -6.24 -21.99 1.60
N GLU A 8 -6.27 -23.27 1.18
CA GLU A 8 -5.88 -23.66 -0.19
C GLU A 8 -6.77 -23.09 -1.29
N SER A 9 -8.05 -22.85 -0.99
CA SER A 9 -9.00 -22.28 -1.95
C SER A 9 -8.91 -20.75 -2.08
N TRP A 10 -8.14 -20.09 -1.21
CA TRP A 10 -8.07 -18.64 -1.16
C TRP A 10 -7.06 -18.10 -2.18
N ILE A 11 -7.48 -17.06 -2.87
CA ILE A 11 -6.70 -16.40 -3.91
C ILE A 11 -5.35 -15.97 -3.30
N MET A 12 -4.27 -16.29 -4.01
CA MET A 12 -2.87 -16.02 -3.66
C MET A 12 -2.27 -16.78 -2.46
N MET A 13 -3.01 -17.48 -1.60
CA MET A 13 -2.39 -18.18 -0.44
C MET A 13 -1.76 -19.55 -0.73
N ARG A 14 -1.88 -20.05 -1.97
CA ARG A 14 -1.32 -21.34 -2.38
C ARG A 14 0.21 -21.35 -2.50
N SER A 15 0.83 -20.20 -2.82
CA SER A 15 2.27 -20.11 -3.04
C SER A 15 2.78 -18.71 -2.75
N ALA A 16 3.99 -18.61 -2.20
CA ALA A 16 4.69 -17.35 -1.97
C ALA A 16 5.19 -16.69 -3.28
N VAL A 17 5.32 -17.47 -4.35
CA VAL A 17 5.85 -17.01 -5.65
C VAL A 17 5.05 -15.84 -6.25
N PRO A 18 3.71 -15.89 -6.39
CA PRO A 18 2.94 -14.76 -6.92
C PRO A 18 3.10 -13.47 -6.09
N HIS A 19 3.27 -13.57 -4.77
CA HIS A 19 3.53 -12.40 -3.90
C HIS A 19 4.86 -11.74 -4.25
N LEU A 20 5.91 -12.55 -4.40
CA LEU A 20 7.26 -12.07 -4.72
C LEU A 20 7.30 -11.44 -6.11
N ILE A 21 6.60 -12.03 -7.08
CA ILE A 21 6.51 -11.45 -8.42
C ILE A 21 5.77 -10.11 -8.36
N PHE A 22 4.64 -10.04 -7.65
CA PHE A 22 3.88 -8.80 -7.51
C PHE A 22 4.70 -7.69 -6.85
N SER A 23 5.41 -7.99 -5.76
CA SER A 23 6.23 -6.99 -5.05
C SER A 23 7.42 -6.50 -5.89
N LEU A 24 8.09 -7.39 -6.62
CA LEU A 24 9.18 -7.00 -7.52
C LEU A 24 8.69 -6.15 -8.69
N LEU A 25 7.57 -6.53 -9.32
CA LEU A 25 6.95 -5.75 -10.39
C LEU A 25 6.49 -4.38 -9.88
N TYR A 26 5.93 -4.33 -8.68
CA TYR A 26 5.53 -3.10 -8.03
C TYR A 26 6.72 -2.15 -7.83
N VAL A 27 7.82 -2.62 -7.24
CA VAL A 27 9.03 -1.80 -7.01
C VAL A 27 9.61 -1.32 -8.33
N ALA A 28 9.74 -2.20 -9.32
CA ALA A 28 10.25 -1.82 -10.65
C ALA A 28 9.32 -0.80 -11.34
N GLY A 29 8.00 -0.96 -11.21
CA GLY A 29 7.02 -0.02 -11.75
C GLY A 29 7.12 1.36 -11.10
N VAL A 30 7.19 1.45 -9.78
CA VAL A 30 7.23 2.73 -9.07
C VAL A 30 8.55 3.46 -9.27
N THR A 31 9.67 2.73 -9.24
CA THR A 31 10.99 3.36 -9.28
C THR A 31 11.46 3.71 -10.69
N TRP A 32 11.13 2.89 -11.69
CA TRP A 32 11.59 3.12 -13.07
C TRP A 32 10.48 3.61 -13.98
N TRP A 33 9.33 2.94 -13.98
CA TRP A 33 8.24 3.30 -14.88
C TRP A 33 7.54 4.60 -14.47
N GLY A 34 7.32 4.81 -13.18
CA GLY A 34 6.67 6.00 -12.63
C GLY A 34 7.30 7.31 -13.13
N PRO A 35 8.59 7.57 -12.83
CA PRO A 35 9.26 8.80 -13.24
C PRO A 35 9.30 8.99 -14.76
N GLN A 36 9.55 7.91 -15.51
CA GLN A 36 9.63 7.95 -16.97
C GLN A 36 8.28 8.24 -17.63
N TYR A 37 7.19 7.76 -17.04
CA TYR A 37 5.84 8.02 -17.52
C TYR A 37 5.39 9.46 -17.22
N MET A 38 5.83 10.01 -16.09
CA MET A 38 5.47 11.36 -15.66
C MET A 38 6.23 12.46 -16.41
N SER A 39 7.48 12.21 -16.85
CA SER A 39 8.28 13.19 -17.61
C SER A 39 7.68 13.67 -18.94
N THR A 40 6.58 13.05 -19.39
CA THR A 40 5.91 13.36 -20.67
C THR A 40 4.49 13.92 -20.44
N ARG A 41 4.03 14.03 -19.19
CA ARG A 41 2.63 14.36 -18.85
C ARG A 41 2.57 15.39 -17.73
N LYS A 42 1.88 16.50 -17.98
CA LYS A 42 1.60 17.53 -16.96
C LYS A 42 0.89 16.92 -15.74
N PRO A 43 1.19 17.40 -14.52
CA PRO A 43 0.64 16.84 -13.31
C PRO A 43 -0.88 16.96 -13.26
N VAL A 44 -1.52 15.85 -12.88
CA VAL A 44 -2.97 15.76 -12.74
C VAL A 44 -3.41 16.56 -11.52
N SER A 45 -3.97 17.75 -11.76
CA SER A 45 -4.57 18.58 -10.73
C SER A 45 -5.85 17.91 -10.19
N GLY A 46 -5.83 17.53 -8.90
CA GLY A 46 -6.99 16.93 -8.23
C GLY A 46 -6.77 15.60 -7.48
N LEU A 47 -5.53 15.10 -7.36
CA LEU A 47 -5.27 13.86 -6.59
C LEU A 47 -5.41 14.02 -5.07
N ARG A 48 -5.35 15.25 -4.54
CA ARG A 48 -5.43 15.51 -3.08
C ARG A 48 -6.66 14.90 -2.40
N PRO A 49 -7.91 15.11 -2.86
CA PRO A 49 -9.09 14.49 -2.24
C PRO A 49 -9.09 12.96 -2.36
N TYR A 50 -8.55 12.41 -3.46
CA TYR A 50 -8.42 10.96 -3.63
C TYR A 50 -7.46 10.36 -2.60
N MET A 51 -6.26 10.93 -2.45
CA MET A 51 -5.27 10.48 -1.46
C MET A 51 -5.80 10.62 -0.03
N MET A 52 -6.56 11.68 0.26
CA MET A 52 -7.18 11.86 1.58
C MET A 52 -8.26 10.81 1.87
N ALA A 53 -9.13 10.51 0.88
CA ALA A 53 -10.14 9.47 1.01
C ALA A 53 -9.51 8.08 1.16
N TYR A 54 -8.44 7.81 0.41
CA TYR A 54 -7.68 6.58 0.47
C TYR A 54 -7.04 6.36 1.85
N ASN A 55 -6.33 7.37 2.37
CA ASN A 55 -5.74 7.32 3.71
C ASN A 55 -6.80 7.13 4.80
N ALA A 56 -7.95 7.82 4.69
CA ALA A 56 -9.06 7.64 5.63
C ALA A 56 -9.62 6.21 5.59
N PHE A 57 -9.79 5.63 4.39
CA PHE A 57 -10.18 4.24 4.23
C PHE A 57 -9.19 3.28 4.88
N GLN A 58 -7.89 3.49 4.68
CA GLN A 58 -6.84 2.64 5.25
C GLN A 58 -6.84 2.66 6.78
N VAL A 59 -7.06 3.83 7.40
CA VAL A 59 -7.19 3.96 8.86
C VAL A 59 -8.41 3.18 9.36
N VAL A 60 -9.56 3.34 8.72
CA VAL A 60 -10.80 2.62 9.07
C VAL A 60 -10.61 1.11 8.93
N PHE A 61 -10.00 0.67 7.83
CA PHE A 61 -9.73 -0.74 7.56
C PHE A 61 -8.77 -1.36 8.58
N SER A 62 -7.71 -0.63 8.94
CA SER A 62 -6.75 -1.04 9.98
C SER A 62 -7.41 -1.13 11.36
N ALA A 63 -8.26 -0.16 11.71
CA ALA A 63 -9.02 -0.17 12.96
C ALA A 63 -10.00 -1.36 13.01
N TYR A 64 -10.69 -1.65 11.91
CA TYR A 64 -11.57 -2.81 11.80
C TYR A 64 -10.82 -4.13 12.08
N MET A 65 -9.67 -4.35 11.43
CA MET A 65 -8.88 -5.56 11.64
C MET A 65 -8.36 -5.66 13.08
N PHE A 66 -7.94 -4.54 13.68
CA PHE A 66 -7.49 -4.50 15.07
C PHE A 66 -8.59 -4.90 16.06
N ILE A 67 -9.81 -4.36 15.87
CA ILE A 67 -10.96 -4.66 16.72
C ILE A 67 -11.37 -6.14 16.55
N GLU A 68 -11.52 -6.61 15.32
CA GLU A 68 -11.90 -8.00 15.04
C GLU A 68 -10.84 -9.00 15.56
N GLY A 69 -9.56 -8.69 15.36
CA GLY A 69 -8.44 -9.53 15.85
C GLY A 69 -8.38 -9.57 17.37
N GLY A 70 -8.55 -8.41 18.02
CA GLY A 70 -8.64 -8.29 19.46
C GLY A 70 -9.81 -9.11 20.04
N LEU A 71 -11.02 -8.92 19.50
CA LEU A 71 -12.22 -9.63 19.96
C LEU A 71 -12.17 -11.14 19.70
N SER A 72 -11.50 -11.58 18.63
CA SER A 72 -11.40 -12.99 18.26
C SER A 72 -10.42 -13.79 19.13
N GLY A 73 -9.60 -13.13 19.95
CA GLY A 73 -8.69 -13.83 20.87
C GLY A 73 -8.14 -12.96 21.98
N TRP A 74 -7.35 -11.93 21.62
CA TRP A 74 -6.46 -11.20 22.55
C TRP A 74 -7.18 -10.44 23.67
N PHE A 75 -8.46 -10.10 23.49
CA PHE A 75 -9.26 -9.42 24.51
C PHE A 75 -10.15 -10.35 25.35
N ASN A 76 -10.25 -11.65 25.01
CA ASN A 76 -11.11 -12.59 25.74
C ASN A 76 -10.35 -13.82 26.23
N THR A 77 -9.78 -14.60 25.31
CA THR A 77 -9.34 -15.98 25.57
C THR A 77 -7.84 -16.19 25.39
N TYR A 78 -7.15 -15.31 24.67
CA TYR A 78 -5.72 -15.47 24.38
C TYR A 78 -4.90 -14.74 25.45
N SER A 79 -3.85 -15.42 25.93
CA SER A 79 -2.82 -14.75 26.71
C SER A 79 -1.98 -13.87 25.78
N TRP A 80 -1.41 -12.80 26.32
CA TRP A 80 -0.39 -11.98 25.62
C TRP A 80 0.95 -12.72 25.46
N LEU A 81 1.07 -13.92 26.04
CA LEU A 81 2.19 -14.84 25.91
C LEU A 81 1.99 -15.80 24.72
N CYS A 82 2.98 -16.68 24.49
CA CYS A 82 2.96 -17.67 23.42
C CYS A 82 1.65 -18.49 23.45
N GLN A 83 0.81 -18.31 22.43
CA GLN A 83 -0.41 -19.07 22.23
C GLN A 83 -0.28 -19.90 20.94
N PRO A 84 -0.52 -21.22 21.00
CA PRO A 84 -0.44 -22.06 19.82
C PRO A 84 -1.56 -21.71 18.83
N CYS A 85 -1.29 -21.86 17.53
CA CYS A 85 -2.31 -21.72 16.50
C CYS A 85 -3.34 -22.85 16.64
N ASP A 86 -4.62 -22.46 16.75
CA ASP A 86 -5.74 -23.40 16.74
C ASP A 86 -6.20 -23.65 15.29
N TYR A 87 -5.96 -24.87 14.80
CA TYR A 87 -6.36 -25.30 13.46
C TYR A 87 -7.80 -25.86 13.40
N SER A 88 -8.50 -25.92 14.53
CA SER A 88 -9.87 -26.43 14.59
C SER A 88 -10.87 -25.53 13.86
N ASN A 89 -12.02 -26.10 13.48
CA ASN A 89 -13.12 -25.36 12.85
C ASN A 89 -14.00 -24.60 13.85
N ASN A 90 -13.43 -24.20 14.99
CA ASN A 90 -14.11 -23.35 15.96
C ASN A 90 -14.39 -21.96 15.35
N LEU A 91 -15.51 -21.36 15.72
CA LEU A 91 -15.92 -20.06 15.17
C LEU A 91 -14.85 -18.97 15.37
N GLN A 92 -14.17 -18.98 16.52
CA GLN A 92 -13.08 -18.02 16.81
C GLN A 92 -11.83 -18.27 15.94
N ALA A 93 -11.45 -19.54 15.74
CA ALA A 93 -10.32 -19.92 14.89
C ALA A 93 -10.59 -19.60 13.41
N ILE A 94 -11.84 -19.72 12.96
CA ILE A 94 -12.25 -19.31 11.61
C ILE A 94 -12.22 -17.78 11.48
N ARG A 95 -12.74 -17.03 12.46
CA ARG A 95 -12.66 -15.56 12.45
C ARG A 95 -11.21 -15.07 12.42
N MET A 96 -10.33 -15.64 13.25
CA MET A 96 -8.90 -15.33 13.24
C MET A 96 -8.26 -15.62 11.87
N MET A 97 -8.61 -16.74 11.24
CA MET A 97 -8.15 -17.08 9.89
C MET A 97 -8.60 -16.04 8.84
N HIS A 98 -9.86 -15.61 8.89
CA HIS A 98 -10.39 -14.58 7.98
C HIS A 98 -9.71 -13.23 8.18
N ILE A 99 -9.48 -12.83 9.44
CA ILE A 99 -8.75 -11.60 9.75
C ILE A 99 -7.31 -11.68 9.25
N GLY A 100 -6.65 -12.85 9.38
CA GLY A 100 -5.32 -13.09 8.81
C GLY A 100 -5.28 -12.91 7.29
N PHE A 101 -6.32 -13.32 6.57
CA PHE A 101 -6.44 -13.07 5.13
C PHE A 101 -6.70 -11.60 4.81
N TRP A 102 -7.57 -10.92 5.55
CA TRP A 102 -7.78 -9.48 5.36
C TRP A 102 -6.54 -8.66 5.67
N TYR A 103 -5.77 -9.04 6.68
CA TYR A 103 -4.47 -8.45 6.98
C TYR A 103 -3.47 -8.68 5.85
N HIS A 104 -3.46 -9.90 5.30
CA HIS A 104 -2.65 -10.20 4.14
C HIS A 104 -3.04 -9.36 2.91
N PHE A 105 -4.34 -9.21 2.65
CA PHE A 105 -4.87 -8.34 1.61
C PHE A 105 -4.54 -6.86 1.85
N SER A 106 -4.56 -6.40 3.11
CA SER A 106 -4.18 -5.04 3.48
C SER A 106 -2.78 -4.67 3.01
N LYS A 107 -1.84 -5.63 2.96
CA LYS A 107 -0.47 -5.36 2.52
C LYS A 107 -0.40 -4.98 1.04
N TYR A 108 -1.33 -5.48 0.23
CA TYR A 108 -1.46 -5.08 -1.16
C TYR A 108 -1.98 -3.66 -1.31
N ILE A 109 -2.92 -3.29 -0.45
CA ILE A 109 -3.43 -1.92 -0.37
C ILE A 109 -2.28 -1.01 0.08
N ASP A 110 -1.56 -1.32 1.16
CA ASP A 110 -0.41 -0.52 1.63
C ASP A 110 0.62 -0.22 0.53
N PHE A 111 0.86 -1.13 -0.43
CA PHE A 111 1.74 -0.85 -1.56
C PHE A 111 1.20 0.30 -2.46
N MET A 112 -0.11 0.46 -2.62
CA MET A 112 -0.68 1.57 -3.39
C MET A 112 -0.45 2.94 -2.73
N ASP A 113 -0.23 3.02 -1.41
CA ASP A 113 0.10 4.30 -0.76
C ASP A 113 1.45 4.84 -1.26
N THR A 114 2.43 3.95 -1.42
CA THR A 114 3.76 4.33 -1.92
C THR A 114 3.73 4.76 -3.40
N THR A 115 2.76 4.28 -4.21
CA THR A 115 2.57 4.83 -5.56
C THR A 115 2.09 6.27 -5.47
N ASP A 116 1.06 6.55 -4.68
CA ASP A 116 0.46 7.89 -4.62
C ASP A 116 1.49 8.93 -4.12
N VAL A 117 2.28 8.59 -3.09
CA VAL A 117 3.35 9.46 -2.57
C VAL A 117 4.47 9.67 -3.58
N THR A 118 4.93 8.61 -4.25
CA THR A 118 6.03 8.73 -5.24
C THR A 118 5.60 9.56 -6.44
N TRP A 119 4.37 9.36 -6.91
CA TRP A 119 3.79 10.14 -7.99
C TRP A 119 3.61 11.60 -7.62
N MET A 120 3.16 11.87 -6.39
CA MET A 120 3.08 13.23 -5.86
C MET A 120 4.46 13.88 -5.78
N ARG A 121 5.49 13.16 -5.32
CA ARG A 121 6.86 13.67 -5.27
C ARG A 121 7.40 14.01 -6.66
N SER A 122 7.22 13.12 -7.64
CA SER A 122 7.69 13.36 -9.01
C SER A 122 7.04 14.58 -9.63
N THR A 123 5.75 14.82 -9.36
CA THR A 123 5.05 16.05 -9.75
C THR A 123 5.74 17.31 -9.20
N PHE A 124 6.06 17.34 -7.90
CA PHE A 124 6.72 18.50 -7.29
C PHE A 124 8.14 18.74 -7.85
N GLU A 125 8.90 17.68 -8.12
CA GLU A 125 10.26 17.78 -8.66
C GLU A 125 10.28 18.36 -10.09
N GLU A 126 9.19 18.18 -10.85
CA GLU A 126 8.99 18.72 -12.20
C GLU A 126 8.51 20.18 -12.17
N ASP A 127 7.61 20.55 -11.25
CA ASP A 127 7.20 21.94 -11.02
C ASP A 127 8.40 22.83 -10.62
N ASP A 128 9.29 22.34 -9.73
CA ASP A 128 10.53 23.05 -9.33
C ASP A 128 11.51 23.25 -10.51
N LEU A 129 11.49 22.36 -11.51
CA LEU A 129 12.33 22.46 -12.70
C LEU A 129 11.76 23.49 -13.68
N GLU A 130 10.43 23.50 -13.90
CA GLU A 130 9.76 24.52 -14.71
C GLU A 130 10.02 25.93 -14.14
N GLU A 131 9.89 26.13 -12.81
CA GLU A 131 10.15 27.43 -12.17
C GLU A 131 11.62 27.90 -12.35
N LYS A 132 12.59 26.97 -12.26
CA LYS A 132 14.01 27.29 -12.52
C LYS A 132 14.32 27.60 -13.98
N MET A 133 13.60 27.02 -14.93
CA MET A 133 13.75 27.33 -16.35
C MET A 133 13.16 28.71 -16.66
N GLU A 134 11.95 29.00 -16.16
CA GLU A 134 11.33 30.33 -16.29
C GLU A 134 12.23 31.42 -15.70
N GLN A 135 12.83 31.18 -14.52
CA GLN A 135 13.71 32.17 -13.89
C GLN A 135 15.03 32.40 -14.68
N LYS A 136 15.57 31.36 -15.32
CA LYS A 136 16.75 31.51 -16.21
C LYS A 136 16.42 32.26 -17.49
N ASP A 137 15.23 32.07 -18.05
CA ASP A 137 14.81 32.81 -19.24
C ASP A 137 14.65 34.31 -18.91
N ILE A 138 14.11 34.63 -17.72
CA ILE A 138 14.01 36.01 -17.24
C ILE A 138 15.39 36.64 -17.02
N GLU A 139 16.31 35.92 -16.38
CA GLU A 139 17.68 36.42 -16.11
C GLU A 139 18.48 36.59 -17.42
N GLY A 140 18.29 35.70 -18.39
CA GLY A 140 18.90 35.82 -19.72
C GLY A 140 18.38 37.01 -20.55
N GLU A 141 17.10 37.36 -20.44
CA GLU A 141 16.53 38.55 -21.08
C GLU A 141 17.04 39.86 -20.45
N GLU A 142 17.36 39.85 -19.15
CA GLU A 142 17.91 41.00 -18.43
C GLU A 142 19.41 41.25 -18.74
N ASP A 143 20.17 40.21 -19.05
CA ASP A 143 21.59 40.31 -19.46
C ASP A 143 21.78 40.81 -20.92
N ASP A 144 20.77 40.70 -21.78
CA ASP A 144 20.80 41.13 -23.19
C ASP A 144 20.37 42.60 -23.41
N LEU A 145 20.08 43.36 -22.34
CA LEU A 145 19.51 44.72 -22.35
C LEU A 145 20.48 45.81 -21.85
#